data_AF-A0A971CG23-F1
#
_entry.id   AF-A0A971CG23-F1
#
_cell.length_a   1.000
_cell.length_b   1.000
_cell.length_c   1.000
_cell.angle_alpha   90.00
_cell.angle_beta   90.00
_cell.angle_gamma   90.00
#
_symmetry.space_group_name_H-M   'P 1'
#
loop_
_entity.id
_entity.type
_entity.pdbx_description
1 polymer ?
#
loop_
_entity_poly.entity_id
_entity_poly.type
_entity_poly.pdbx_seq_one_letter_code
_entity_poly.pdbx_strand_id
1 'polypeptide(L)'
;MRARAETAPVSPTTGYAVRARLKHVAAFVDFLAARGRSLEACTQEDLEVWAVERPGTLGSLPSFWDWSARRGDMPGLCWPRRPPEEGTAAIPGDDQRWALARMLLHGEGVSAADRVAGCLVLIYGQRLARCVQLRVDDVLLGGAGPDTAVRIRLGPTPIEVPEPLAGHLRDLLAEHRGPTTAALTSDWLFPSPSAAGRPRAAQALSKRLARLGLTPASHRAAALLNLAARMPPAVLADVLGISIATAEHWAHLAGRDRACYLSL
;
A
#
# COMPACT_ATOMS: atom_id res chain seq x y z
N MET A 1 -22.09 -15.20 -3.50
CA MET A 1 -20.71 -15.31 -2.99
C MET A 1 -20.59 -16.46 -1.97
N ARG A 2 -20.83 -17.71 -2.38
CA ARG A 2 -20.66 -18.89 -1.49
C ARG A 2 -19.62 -19.90 -1.96
N ALA A 3 -18.92 -19.66 -3.07
CA ALA A 3 -18.02 -20.65 -3.68
C ALA A 3 -16.51 -20.31 -3.60
N ARG A 4 -16.08 -19.41 -2.69
CA ARG A 4 -14.64 -19.06 -2.54
C ARG A 4 -14.16 -19.00 -1.09
N ALA A 5 -14.95 -19.50 -0.13
CA ALA A 5 -14.64 -19.42 1.29
C ALA A 5 -13.91 -20.66 1.85
N GLU A 6 -13.59 -21.66 1.03
CA GLU A 6 -13.10 -22.95 1.54
C GLU A 6 -11.58 -23.17 1.42
N THR A 7 -10.80 -22.21 0.92
CA THR A 7 -9.33 -22.38 0.85
C THR A 7 -8.61 -21.10 1.26
N ALA A 8 -8.04 -21.14 2.48
CA ALA A 8 -7.13 -20.20 3.12
C ALA A 8 -7.74 -19.11 4.05
N PRO A 9 -7.10 -18.85 5.21
CA PRO A 9 -7.56 -17.85 6.17
C PRO A 9 -7.49 -16.45 5.58
N VAL A 10 -8.63 -15.76 5.61
CA VAL A 10 -8.79 -14.37 5.19
C VAL A 10 -7.91 -13.48 6.06
N SER A 11 -6.94 -12.78 5.46
CA SER A 11 -6.07 -11.83 6.17
C SER A 11 -6.91 -10.80 6.96
N PRO A 12 -6.50 -10.37 8.17
CA PRO A 12 -7.24 -9.38 8.97
C PRO A 12 -7.56 -8.08 8.21
N THR A 13 -6.70 -7.70 7.28
CA THR A 13 -6.90 -6.54 6.37
C THR A 13 -8.04 -6.77 5.37
N THR A 14 -8.16 -7.98 4.84
CA THR A 14 -9.28 -8.40 3.99
C THR A 14 -10.58 -8.44 4.78
N GLY A 15 -10.56 -8.86 6.04
CA GLY A 15 -11.74 -8.86 6.91
C GLY A 15 -12.28 -7.45 7.21
N TYR A 16 -11.41 -6.46 7.43
CA TYR A 16 -11.83 -5.07 7.61
C TYR A 16 -12.43 -4.49 6.32
N ALA A 17 -11.80 -4.72 5.18
CA ALA A 17 -12.28 -4.26 3.88
C ALA A 17 -13.65 -4.87 3.52
N VAL A 18 -13.86 -6.16 3.81
CA VAL A 18 -15.15 -6.85 3.62
C VAL A 18 -16.24 -6.25 4.51
N ARG A 19 -15.95 -6.00 5.80
CA ARG A 19 -16.92 -5.37 6.71
C ARG A 19 -17.26 -3.94 6.31
N ALA A 20 -16.26 -3.14 5.91
CA ALA A 20 -16.48 -1.79 5.42
C ALA A 20 -17.35 -1.78 4.15
N ARG A 21 -17.09 -2.69 3.21
CA ARG A 21 -17.91 -2.87 2.01
C ARG A 21 -19.35 -3.24 2.36
N LEU A 22 -19.58 -4.21 3.25
CA LEU A 22 -20.94 -4.59 3.67
C LEU A 22 -21.69 -3.42 4.30
N LYS A 23 -21.02 -2.62 5.14
CA LYS A 23 -21.61 -1.41 5.72
C LYS A 23 -22.00 -0.39 4.65
N HIS A 24 -21.15 -0.17 3.65
CA HIS A 24 -21.44 0.78 2.58
C HIS A 24 -22.54 0.29 1.65
N VAL A 25 -22.62 -1.02 1.38
CA VAL A 25 -23.74 -1.62 0.62
C VAL A 25 -25.05 -1.46 1.38
N ALA A 26 -25.08 -1.78 2.67
CA ALA A 26 -26.28 -1.61 3.50
C ALA A 26 -26.74 -0.15 3.52
N ALA A 27 -25.81 0.80 3.76
CA ALA A 27 -26.12 2.21 3.77
C ALA A 27 -26.67 2.73 2.43
N PHE A 28 -26.22 2.16 1.30
CA PHE A 28 -26.75 2.51 -0.03
C PHE A 28 -28.18 1.97 -0.24
N VAL A 29 -28.43 0.72 0.17
CA VAL A 29 -29.78 0.14 0.11
C VAL A 29 -30.75 0.93 1.00
N ASP A 30 -30.33 1.30 2.20
CA ASP A 30 -31.13 2.13 3.12
C ASP A 30 -31.43 3.52 2.52
N PHE A 31 -30.46 4.11 1.81
CA PHE A 31 -30.63 5.39 1.12
C PHE A 31 -31.66 5.31 -0.01
N LEU A 32 -31.63 4.24 -0.82
CA LEU A 32 -32.63 4.03 -1.86
C LEU A 32 -34.01 3.79 -1.25
N ALA A 33 -34.09 2.96 -0.20
CA ALA A 33 -35.33 2.70 0.51
C ALA A 33 -35.94 3.97 1.11
N ALA A 34 -35.13 4.85 1.69
CA ALA A 34 -35.56 6.15 2.21
C ALA A 34 -36.14 7.08 1.12
N ARG A 35 -35.75 6.87 -0.15
CA ARG A 35 -36.27 7.58 -1.33
C ARG A 35 -37.39 6.82 -2.05
N GLY A 36 -37.88 5.72 -1.46
CA GLY A 36 -38.92 4.87 -2.05
C GLY A 36 -38.47 4.15 -3.33
N ARG A 37 -37.16 3.94 -3.50
CA ARG A 37 -36.55 3.31 -4.67
C ARG A 37 -36.05 1.91 -4.32
N SER A 38 -36.28 0.97 -5.24
CA SER A 38 -35.64 -0.35 -5.22
C SER A 38 -34.30 -0.29 -5.97
N LEU A 39 -33.48 -1.33 -5.85
CA LEU A 39 -32.24 -1.46 -6.61
C LEU A 39 -32.49 -1.47 -8.13
N GLU A 40 -33.58 -2.09 -8.57
CA GLU A 40 -33.99 -2.17 -9.98
C GLU A 40 -34.46 -0.82 -10.53
N ALA A 41 -35.10 0.00 -9.68
CA ALA A 41 -35.62 1.32 -10.04
C ALA A 41 -34.61 2.46 -9.76
N CYS A 42 -33.38 2.12 -9.41
CA CYS A 42 -32.30 3.06 -9.17
C CYS A 42 -31.95 3.80 -10.46
N THR A 43 -31.80 5.11 -10.39
CA THR A 43 -31.46 5.96 -11.52
C THR A 43 -30.04 6.51 -11.42
N GLN A 44 -29.54 7.07 -12.53
CA GLN A 44 -28.27 7.79 -12.54
C GLN A 44 -28.27 8.97 -11.55
N GLU A 45 -29.41 9.66 -11.42
CA GLU A 45 -29.59 10.78 -10.49
C GLU A 45 -29.46 10.33 -9.03
N ASP A 46 -30.08 9.20 -8.64
CA ASP A 46 -29.96 8.66 -7.28
C ASP A 46 -28.50 8.35 -6.93
N LEU A 47 -27.74 7.86 -7.91
CA LEU A 47 -26.33 7.51 -7.77
C LEU A 47 -25.43 8.73 -7.71
N GLU A 48 -25.74 9.80 -8.45
CA GLU A 48 -25.04 11.09 -8.37
C GLU A 48 -25.30 11.77 -7.01
N VAL A 49 -26.55 11.77 -6.54
CA VAL A 49 -26.91 12.29 -5.22
C VAL A 49 -26.20 11.51 -4.11
N TRP A 50 -26.17 10.17 -4.20
CA TRP A 50 -25.40 9.35 -3.27
C TRP A 50 -23.90 9.68 -3.30
N ALA A 51 -23.32 9.90 -4.48
CA ALA A 51 -21.91 10.24 -4.64
C ALA A 51 -21.55 11.57 -3.95
N VAL A 52 -22.46 12.55 -3.98
CA VAL A 52 -22.31 13.84 -3.29
C VAL A 52 -22.47 13.69 -1.77
N GLU A 53 -23.49 12.95 -1.31
CA GLU A 53 -23.75 12.79 0.14
C GLU A 53 -22.73 11.88 0.85
N ARG A 54 -22.16 10.92 0.12
CA ARG A 54 -21.32 9.83 0.68
C ARG A 54 -20.08 9.52 -0.19
N PRO A 55 -19.21 10.51 -0.51
CA PRO A 55 -18.07 10.33 -1.43
C PRO A 55 -17.04 9.29 -0.95
N GLY A 56 -16.96 9.03 0.35
CA GLY A 56 -16.10 8.01 0.96
C GLY A 56 -16.47 6.56 0.62
N THR A 57 -17.68 6.32 0.10
CA THR A 57 -18.17 4.98 -0.23
C THR A 57 -17.81 4.55 -1.67
N LEU A 58 -17.47 5.52 -2.53
CA LEU A 58 -17.29 5.34 -3.98
C LEU A 58 -16.20 4.34 -4.37
N GLY A 59 -15.18 4.16 -3.53
CA GLY A 59 -14.10 3.20 -3.78
C GLY A 59 -14.45 1.74 -3.42
N SER A 60 -15.54 1.53 -2.69
CA SER A 60 -15.87 0.21 -2.11
C SER A 60 -17.00 -0.53 -2.82
N LEU A 61 -17.86 0.21 -3.53
CA LEU A 61 -19.08 -0.25 -4.17
C LEU A 61 -18.96 -0.73 -5.64
N PRO A 62 -17.92 -0.40 -6.45
CA PRO A 62 -17.87 -0.83 -7.86
C PRO A 62 -18.00 -2.34 -8.06
N SER A 63 -17.39 -3.15 -7.18
CA SER A 63 -17.46 -4.61 -7.30
C SER A 63 -18.85 -5.18 -6.95
N PHE A 64 -19.61 -4.49 -6.09
CA PHE A 64 -21.00 -4.83 -5.80
C PHE A 64 -21.89 -4.46 -6.99
N TRP A 65 -21.66 -3.27 -7.55
CA TRP A 65 -22.35 -2.76 -8.73
C TRP A 65 -22.19 -3.65 -9.96
N ASP A 66 -20.95 -4.00 -10.30
CA ASP A 66 -20.65 -4.92 -11.40
C ASP A 66 -21.34 -6.28 -11.21
N TRP A 67 -21.50 -6.72 -9.96
CA TRP A 67 -22.15 -7.98 -9.64
C TRP A 67 -23.68 -7.91 -9.74
N SER A 68 -24.31 -6.82 -9.27
CA SER A 68 -25.76 -6.62 -9.36
C SER A 68 -26.21 -6.38 -10.80
N ALA A 69 -25.47 -5.57 -11.57
CA ALA A 69 -25.72 -5.35 -12.99
C ALA A 69 -25.66 -6.65 -13.80
N ARG A 70 -24.66 -7.53 -13.54
CA ARG A 70 -24.57 -8.86 -14.18
C ARG A 70 -25.72 -9.80 -13.83
N ARG A 71 -26.40 -9.59 -12.71
CA ARG A 71 -27.54 -10.41 -12.29
C ARG A 71 -28.88 -9.89 -12.79
N GLY A 72 -28.91 -8.70 -13.40
CA GLY A 72 -30.14 -8.02 -13.80
C GLY A 72 -30.87 -7.35 -12.62
N ASP A 73 -30.28 -7.35 -11.43
CA ASP A 73 -30.88 -6.77 -10.21
C ASP A 73 -30.74 -5.22 -10.19
N MET A 74 -30.02 -4.65 -11.17
CA MET A 74 -29.83 -3.20 -11.33
C MET A 74 -29.67 -2.81 -12.81
N PRO A 75 -30.10 -1.60 -13.20
CA PRO A 75 -29.85 -1.05 -14.53
C PRO A 75 -28.36 -0.75 -14.75
N GLY A 76 -27.93 -0.76 -16.01
CA GLY A 76 -26.56 -0.42 -16.42
C GLY A 76 -26.28 1.08 -16.29
N LEU A 77 -26.09 1.57 -15.07
CA LEU A 77 -25.78 2.98 -14.81
C LEU A 77 -24.28 3.26 -14.84
N CYS A 78 -23.93 4.51 -15.13
CA CYS A 78 -22.57 4.98 -15.15
C CYS A 78 -22.10 5.26 -13.73
N TRP A 79 -21.27 4.35 -13.19
CA TRP A 79 -20.71 4.52 -11.85
C TRP A 79 -19.95 5.85 -11.72
N PRO A 80 -20.24 6.68 -10.69
CA PRO A 80 -19.64 7.98 -10.59
C PRO A 80 -18.19 7.78 -10.12
N ARG A 81 -17.26 8.24 -10.94
CA ARG A 81 -15.86 8.27 -10.56
C ARG A 81 -15.69 9.44 -9.59
N ARG A 82 -15.15 9.18 -8.40
CA ARG A 82 -14.75 10.26 -7.48
C ARG A 82 -13.87 11.23 -8.29
N PRO A 83 -14.24 12.52 -8.45
CA PRO A 83 -13.28 13.51 -8.90
C PRO A 83 -12.07 13.41 -7.97
N PRO A 84 -10.82 13.55 -8.46
CA PRO A 84 -9.68 13.68 -7.56
C PRO A 84 -10.04 14.74 -6.53
N GLU A 85 -10.04 14.41 -5.23
CA GLU A 85 -10.20 15.48 -4.24
C GLU A 85 -9.05 16.46 -4.48
N GLU A 86 -9.32 17.75 -4.41
CA GLU A 86 -8.29 18.75 -4.18
C GLU A 86 -7.65 18.40 -2.82
N GLY A 87 -6.57 17.60 -2.86
CA GLY A 87 -5.99 16.94 -1.69
C GLY A 87 -5.79 15.42 -1.79
N THR A 88 -6.32 14.74 -2.82
CA THR A 88 -5.80 13.42 -3.23
C THR A 88 -4.36 13.64 -3.68
N ALA A 89 -3.43 13.31 -2.79
CA ALA A 89 -2.01 13.59 -2.94
C ALA A 89 -1.56 13.28 -4.37
N ALA A 90 -1.39 14.34 -5.15
CA ALA A 90 -0.71 14.31 -6.43
C ALA A 90 0.53 13.45 -6.26
N ILE A 91 0.86 12.66 -7.29
CA ILE A 91 2.14 11.93 -7.31
C ILE A 91 3.20 12.99 -6.99
N PRO A 92 3.89 12.88 -5.84
CA PRO A 92 4.82 13.92 -5.43
C PRO A 92 5.83 14.12 -6.55
N GLY A 93 6.13 15.38 -6.86
CA GLY A 93 7.20 15.68 -7.80
C GLY A 93 8.49 14.99 -7.35
N ASP A 94 9.34 14.63 -8.30
CA ASP A 94 10.56 13.88 -8.00
C ASP A 94 11.41 14.59 -6.93
N ASP A 95 11.46 15.92 -6.93
CA ASP A 95 12.18 16.72 -5.93
C ASP A 95 11.65 16.52 -4.51
N GLN A 96 10.32 16.53 -4.32
CA GLN A 96 9.71 16.32 -3.01
C GLN A 96 9.98 14.89 -2.51
N ARG A 97 9.89 13.91 -3.43
CA ARG A 97 10.19 12.52 -3.13
C ARG A 97 11.65 12.33 -2.72
N TRP A 98 12.59 12.93 -3.46
CA TRP A 98 14.02 12.85 -3.16
C TRP A 98 14.43 13.62 -1.91
N ALA A 99 13.80 14.76 -1.63
CA ALA A 99 14.01 15.50 -0.38
C ALA A 99 13.59 14.64 0.84
N LEU A 100 12.44 13.97 0.74
CA LEU A 100 11.97 13.05 1.77
C LEU A 100 12.92 11.85 1.93
N ALA A 101 13.43 11.30 0.82
CA ALA A 101 14.40 10.20 0.84
C ALA A 101 15.66 10.63 1.60
N ARG A 102 16.19 11.82 1.28
CA ARG A 102 17.38 12.36 1.93
C ARG A 102 17.16 12.58 3.42
N MET A 103 15.99 13.10 3.82
CA MET A 103 15.64 13.27 5.24
C MET A 103 15.55 11.92 5.98
N LEU A 104 14.97 10.89 5.37
CA LEU A 104 14.91 9.55 5.97
C LEU A 104 16.28 8.88 6.05
N LEU A 105 17.13 9.07 5.03
CA LEU A 105 18.45 8.45 4.94
C LEU A 105 19.51 9.15 5.82
N HIS A 106 19.42 10.47 6.00
CA HIS A 106 20.49 11.26 6.62
C HIS A 106 20.01 12.24 7.70
N GLY A 107 18.71 12.56 7.78
CA GLY A 107 18.21 13.50 8.77
C GLY A 107 18.37 12.95 10.20
N GLU A 108 18.32 13.80 11.22
CA GLU A 108 18.35 13.39 12.62
C GLU A 108 16.94 13.21 13.21
N GLY A 109 16.81 12.51 14.34
CA GLY A 109 15.55 12.43 15.09
C GLY A 109 14.46 11.52 14.50
N VAL A 110 14.75 10.77 13.43
CA VAL A 110 13.86 9.72 12.90
C VAL A 110 14.32 8.36 13.42
N SER A 111 13.42 7.57 14.00
CA SER A 111 13.74 6.22 14.49
C SER A 111 14.13 5.28 13.33
N ALA A 112 15.03 4.32 13.56
CA ALA A 112 15.47 3.34 12.56
C ALA A 112 14.27 2.63 11.88
N ALA A 113 13.26 2.22 12.65
CA ALA A 113 12.04 1.62 12.12
C ALA A 113 11.30 2.51 11.10
N ASP A 114 11.17 3.81 11.38
CA ASP A 114 10.48 4.74 10.45
C ASP A 114 11.34 5.04 9.22
N ARG A 115 12.68 5.11 9.37
CA ARG A 115 13.61 5.28 8.24
C ARG A 115 13.52 4.12 7.27
N VAL A 116 13.65 2.90 7.79
CA VAL A 116 13.58 1.67 6.99
C VAL A 116 12.22 1.58 6.32
N ALA A 117 11.12 1.68 7.09
CA ALA A 117 9.78 1.60 6.53
C ALA A 117 9.49 2.67 5.46
N GLY A 118 9.90 3.91 5.73
CA GLY A 118 9.76 5.03 4.80
C GLY A 118 10.52 4.78 3.51
N CYS A 119 11.79 4.37 3.59
CA CYS A 119 12.61 4.07 2.42
C CYS A 119 12.07 2.86 1.63
N LEU A 120 11.55 1.82 2.30
CA LEU A 120 10.89 0.70 1.63
C LEU A 120 9.69 1.16 0.79
N VAL A 121 8.90 2.11 1.27
CA VAL A 121 7.80 2.69 0.49
C VAL A 121 8.32 3.61 -0.61
N LEU A 122 9.28 4.46 -0.31
CA LEU A 122 9.69 5.59 -1.15
C LEU A 122 10.64 5.21 -2.29
N ILE A 123 11.52 4.24 -2.03
CA ILE A 123 12.57 3.79 -2.95
C ILE A 123 12.11 2.51 -3.64
N TYR A 124 11.64 1.53 -2.86
CA TYR A 124 11.26 0.22 -3.38
C TYR A 124 9.78 0.10 -3.70
N GLY A 125 9.00 1.16 -3.51
CA GLY A 125 7.57 1.13 -3.79
C GLY A 125 6.90 -0.02 -3.07
N GLN A 126 7.20 -0.29 -1.79
CA GLN A 126 6.58 -1.36 -0.99
C GLN A 126 5.27 -0.95 -0.35
N ARG A 127 4.40 -1.93 -0.06
CA ARG A 127 3.13 -1.67 0.64
C ARG A 127 3.45 -1.71 2.12
N LEU A 128 2.97 -0.73 2.89
CA LEU A 128 3.16 -0.78 4.35
C LEU A 128 2.63 -2.05 4.99
N ALA A 129 1.52 -2.59 4.48
CA ALA A 129 0.98 -3.87 4.93
C ALA A 129 1.95 -5.05 4.72
N ARG A 130 2.83 -4.98 3.71
CA ARG A 130 3.92 -5.94 3.50
C ARG A 130 5.15 -5.60 4.33
N CYS A 131 5.52 -4.32 4.44
CA CYS A 131 6.66 -3.92 5.26
C CYS A 131 6.51 -4.44 6.70
N VAL A 132 5.34 -4.27 7.32
CA VAL A 132 5.11 -4.75 8.70
C VAL A 132 5.10 -6.28 8.84
N GLN A 133 4.99 -7.02 7.74
CA GLN A 133 5.07 -8.49 7.72
C GLN A 133 6.49 -9.00 7.49
N LEU A 134 7.46 -8.13 7.26
CA LEU A 134 8.86 -8.53 7.13
C LEU A 134 9.36 -9.12 8.45
N ARG A 135 10.12 -10.19 8.33
CA ARG A 135 10.81 -10.86 9.43
C ARG A 135 12.27 -10.43 9.48
N VAL A 136 12.91 -10.66 10.62
CA VAL A 136 14.35 -10.48 10.78
C VAL A 136 15.11 -11.32 9.74
N ASP A 137 14.67 -12.55 9.48
CA ASP A 137 15.26 -13.46 8.48
C ASP A 137 15.01 -13.07 7.02
N ASP A 138 14.21 -12.02 6.77
CA ASP A 138 14.12 -11.39 5.45
C ASP A 138 15.30 -10.44 5.20
N VAL A 139 16.07 -10.08 6.23
CA VAL A 139 17.30 -9.28 6.12
C VAL A 139 18.50 -10.22 6.15
N LEU A 140 19.24 -10.25 5.05
CA LEU A 140 20.36 -11.15 4.82
C LEU A 140 21.67 -10.36 4.92
N LEU A 141 22.47 -10.67 5.94
CA LEU A 141 23.79 -10.09 6.14
C LEU A 141 24.83 -10.97 5.42
N GLY A 142 25.45 -10.46 4.36
CA GLY A 142 26.49 -11.16 3.59
C GLY A 142 27.85 -11.22 4.30
N GLY A 143 28.00 -12.06 5.32
CA GLY A 143 29.27 -12.28 6.02
C GLY A 143 29.39 -11.55 7.37
N ALA A 144 30.58 -11.65 7.99
CA ALA A 144 30.88 -11.05 9.29
C ALA A 144 31.86 -9.89 9.11
N GLY A 145 31.37 -8.65 9.17
CA GLY A 145 32.17 -7.43 9.09
C GLY A 145 31.32 -6.17 8.86
N PRO A 146 31.84 -4.97 9.18
CA PRO A 146 31.11 -3.70 9.04
C PRO A 146 30.72 -3.36 7.59
N ASP A 147 31.51 -3.79 6.61
CA ASP A 147 31.25 -3.59 5.16
C ASP A 147 30.44 -4.72 4.51
N THR A 148 29.79 -5.55 5.32
CA THR A 148 28.96 -6.65 4.84
C THR A 148 27.78 -6.12 4.03
N ALA A 149 27.65 -6.54 2.78
CA ALA A 149 26.49 -6.23 1.94
C ALA A 149 25.20 -6.70 2.64
N VAL A 150 24.24 -5.79 2.78
CA VAL A 150 22.91 -6.08 3.31
C VAL A 150 22.00 -6.36 2.13
N ARG A 151 21.34 -7.52 2.14
CA ARG A 151 20.27 -7.82 1.20
C ARG A 151 18.94 -7.93 1.93
N ILE A 152 17.85 -7.61 1.26
CA ILE A 152 16.50 -7.76 1.80
C ILE A 152 15.60 -8.53 0.84
N ARG A 153 14.81 -9.45 1.38
CA ARG A 153 13.85 -10.27 0.64
C ARG A 153 12.50 -9.56 0.56
N LEU A 154 12.23 -8.89 -0.56
CA LEU A 154 10.93 -8.28 -0.84
C LEU A 154 10.07 -9.10 -1.81
N GLY A 155 10.72 -9.94 -2.62
CA GLY A 155 10.14 -10.96 -3.48
C GLY A 155 11.03 -12.20 -3.53
N PRO A 156 10.89 -13.08 -4.53
CA PRO A 156 11.70 -14.29 -4.64
C PRO A 156 13.21 -14.01 -4.69
N THR A 157 13.64 -12.99 -5.42
CA THR A 157 15.04 -12.58 -5.48
C THR A 157 15.35 -11.52 -4.42
N PRO A 158 16.28 -11.79 -3.48
CA PRO A 158 16.75 -10.77 -2.54
C PRO A 158 17.49 -9.65 -3.27
N ILE A 159 17.24 -8.41 -2.85
CA ILE A 159 17.90 -7.24 -3.40
C ILE A 159 18.96 -6.70 -2.47
N GLU A 160 20.05 -6.21 -3.04
CA GLU A 160 21.05 -5.45 -2.30
C GLU A 160 20.51 -4.09 -1.87
N VAL A 161 20.71 -3.77 -0.60
CA VAL A 161 20.31 -2.51 0.00
C VAL A 161 21.54 -1.59 0.01
N PRO A 162 21.49 -0.44 -0.67
CA PRO A 162 22.61 0.50 -0.67
C PRO A 162 22.71 1.23 0.67
N GLU A 163 23.91 1.70 0.99
CA GLU A 163 24.10 2.66 2.08
C GLU A 163 23.43 4.01 1.74
N PRO A 164 22.91 4.76 2.73
CA PRO A 164 22.97 4.49 4.18
C PRO A 164 21.83 3.60 4.71
N LEU A 165 20.93 3.12 3.84
CA LEU A 165 19.77 2.33 4.27
C LEU A 165 20.18 0.98 4.87
N ALA A 166 21.27 0.39 4.38
CA ALA A 166 21.87 -0.80 4.97
C ALA A 166 22.30 -0.57 6.43
N GLY A 167 22.93 0.56 6.74
CA GLY A 167 23.21 1.01 8.11
C GLY A 167 21.96 1.02 8.98
N HIS A 168 20.90 1.70 8.53
CA HIS A 168 19.62 1.78 9.27
C HIS A 168 18.97 0.41 9.50
N LEU A 169 19.14 -0.54 8.57
CA LEU A 169 18.69 -1.93 8.76
C LEU A 169 19.51 -2.64 9.84
N ARG A 170 20.84 -2.45 9.87
CA ARG A 170 21.69 -3.02 10.92
C ARG A 170 21.35 -2.43 12.28
N ASP A 171 21.11 -1.13 12.37
CA ASP A 171 20.68 -0.46 13.61
C ASP A 171 19.34 -1.02 14.10
N LEU A 172 18.36 -1.15 13.20
CA LEU A 172 17.07 -1.76 13.52
C LEU A 172 17.24 -3.20 14.02
N LEU A 173 18.11 -4.00 13.41
CA LEU A 173 18.44 -5.35 13.86
C LEU A 173 19.18 -5.38 15.21
N ALA A 174 20.01 -4.38 15.51
CA ALA A 174 20.69 -4.27 16.79
C ALA A 174 19.71 -3.90 17.92
N GLU A 175 18.73 -3.03 17.65
CA GLU A 175 17.63 -2.70 18.59
C GLU A 175 16.88 -3.97 19.03
N HIS A 176 16.73 -4.97 18.15
CA HIS A 176 16.11 -6.26 18.48
C HIS A 176 16.91 -7.11 19.48
N ARG A 177 18.23 -6.91 19.58
CA ARG A 177 19.15 -7.68 20.43
C ARG A 177 19.39 -7.04 21.82
N GLY A 178 18.81 -5.86 22.08
CA GLY A 178 19.02 -5.10 23.31
C GLY A 178 18.33 -5.70 24.56
N PRO A 179 18.82 -5.38 25.78
CA PRO A 179 18.32 -5.95 27.04
C PRO A 179 16.96 -5.41 27.53
N THR A 180 16.42 -4.36 26.92
CA THR A 180 15.11 -3.79 27.28
C THR A 180 13.96 -4.50 26.55
N THR A 181 13.41 -5.49 27.25
CA THR A 181 11.98 -5.81 27.40
C THR A 181 11.08 -5.81 26.14
N ALA A 182 10.64 -7.02 25.76
CA ALA A 182 9.67 -7.40 24.71
C ALA A 182 10.20 -7.65 23.28
N ALA A 183 11.43 -7.29 22.95
CA ALA A 183 12.05 -7.59 21.65
C ALA A 183 12.71 -8.97 21.55
N LEU A 184 13.00 -9.63 22.69
CA LEU A 184 13.80 -10.87 22.76
C LEU A 184 13.17 -12.13 22.13
N THR A 185 12.00 -12.04 21.49
CA THR A 185 11.32 -13.20 20.86
C THR A 185 10.52 -12.87 19.60
N SER A 186 10.59 -11.63 19.10
CA SER A 186 9.80 -11.27 17.92
C SER A 186 10.61 -11.44 16.66
N ASP A 187 10.27 -12.44 15.87
CA ASP A 187 10.83 -12.64 14.53
C ASP A 187 10.46 -11.50 13.54
N TRP A 188 9.53 -10.60 13.91
CA TRP A 188 9.10 -9.50 13.06
C TRP A 188 10.11 -8.36 13.04
N LEU A 189 10.51 -7.91 11.84
CA LEU A 189 11.38 -6.76 11.64
C LEU A 189 10.79 -5.46 12.23
N PHE A 190 9.46 -5.34 12.21
CA PHE A 190 8.71 -4.25 12.83
C PHE A 190 7.79 -4.80 13.93
N PRO A 191 8.26 -4.95 15.17
CA PRO A 191 7.50 -5.55 16.25
C PRO A 191 6.46 -4.56 16.80
N SER A 192 5.35 -5.09 17.30
CA SER A 192 4.37 -4.31 18.03
C SER A 192 4.87 -4.01 19.45
N PRO A 193 4.87 -2.74 19.90
CA PRO A 193 5.33 -2.40 21.25
C PRO A 193 4.35 -2.87 22.35
N SER A 194 3.08 -3.10 22.00
CA SER A 194 2.01 -3.44 22.95
C SER A 194 1.52 -4.89 22.85
N ALA A 195 2.00 -5.65 21.85
CA ALA A 195 1.56 -7.03 21.64
C ALA A 195 2.75 -7.92 21.28
N ALA A 196 3.27 -8.65 22.27
CA ALA A 196 4.40 -9.55 22.10
C ALA A 196 4.13 -10.58 20.99
N GLY A 197 5.16 -10.88 20.19
CA GLY A 197 5.09 -11.83 19.08
C GLY A 197 4.24 -11.39 17.88
N ARG A 198 3.69 -10.16 17.88
CA ARG A 198 2.88 -9.63 16.76
C ARG A 198 3.61 -8.54 15.98
N PRO A 199 3.38 -8.46 14.66
CA PRO A 199 3.89 -7.36 13.87
C PRO A 199 3.17 -6.06 14.27
N ARG A 200 3.84 -4.94 14.02
CA ARG A 200 3.26 -3.61 14.16
C ARG A 200 2.06 -3.45 13.24
N ALA A 201 1.01 -2.78 13.74
CA ALA A 201 -0.13 -2.45 12.90
C ALA A 201 0.27 -1.50 11.76
N ALA A 202 -0.04 -1.84 10.51
CA ALA A 202 0.26 -1.01 9.34
C ALA A 202 -0.30 0.41 9.46
N GLN A 203 -1.48 0.58 10.07
CA GLN A 203 -2.08 1.90 10.29
C GLN A 203 -1.28 2.75 11.29
N ALA A 204 -0.70 2.12 12.33
CA ALA A 204 0.14 2.85 13.29
C ALA A 204 1.42 3.36 12.62
N LEU A 205 2.06 2.51 11.80
CA LEU A 205 3.22 2.90 11.01
C LEU A 205 2.88 3.98 9.97
N SER A 206 1.73 3.85 9.29
CA SER A 206 1.23 4.86 8.35
C SER A 206 1.03 6.22 9.01
N LYS A 207 0.50 6.27 10.25
CA LYS A 207 0.33 7.54 10.99
C LYS A 207 1.68 8.17 11.36
N ARG A 208 2.69 7.36 11.70
CA ARG A 208 4.06 7.85 11.98
C ARG A 208 4.69 8.45 10.73
N LEU A 209 4.64 7.72 9.61
CA LEU A 209 5.18 8.19 8.33
C LEU A 209 4.45 9.43 7.80
N ALA A 210 3.14 9.54 8.02
CA ALA A 210 2.38 10.73 7.65
C ALA A 210 2.86 12.00 8.39
N ARG A 211 3.30 11.89 9.65
CA ARG A 211 3.90 13.01 10.40
C ARG A 211 5.24 13.46 9.83
N LEU A 212 5.91 12.60 9.09
CA LEU A 212 7.14 12.92 8.35
C LEU A 212 6.85 13.51 6.96
N GLY A 213 5.57 13.71 6.60
CA GLY A 213 5.16 14.19 5.27
C GLY A 213 5.01 13.08 4.22
N LEU A 214 5.17 11.80 4.60
CA LEU A 214 5.03 10.67 3.68
C LEU A 214 3.56 10.26 3.57
N THR A 215 2.98 10.38 2.38
CA THR A 215 1.70 9.77 2.00
C THR A 215 1.95 8.40 1.34
N PRO A 216 1.73 7.27 2.03
CA PRO A 216 2.27 5.98 1.57
C PRO A 216 1.74 5.53 0.21
N ALA A 217 0.48 5.85 -0.11
CA ALA A 217 -0.12 5.50 -1.39
C ALA A 217 0.52 6.27 -2.56
N SER A 218 0.62 7.59 -2.47
CA SER A 218 1.14 8.43 -3.56
C SER A 218 2.66 8.28 -3.73
N HIS A 219 3.41 8.20 -2.64
CA HIS A 219 4.86 7.96 -2.70
C HIS A 219 5.19 6.56 -3.24
N ARG A 220 4.39 5.54 -2.90
CA ARG A 220 4.50 4.20 -3.52
C ARG A 220 4.23 4.27 -5.02
N ALA A 221 3.18 4.97 -5.45
CA ALA A 221 2.84 5.11 -6.85
C ALA A 221 3.99 5.77 -7.64
N ALA A 222 4.55 6.86 -7.10
CA ALA A 222 5.73 7.53 -7.67
C ALA A 222 6.93 6.58 -7.80
N ALA A 223 7.24 5.82 -6.74
CA ALA A 223 8.33 4.85 -6.75
C ALA A 223 8.13 3.76 -7.81
N LEU A 224 6.92 3.20 -7.93
CA LEU A 224 6.62 2.15 -8.91
C LEU A 224 6.67 2.67 -10.34
N LEU A 225 6.21 3.89 -10.61
CA LEU A 225 6.39 4.52 -11.92
C LEU A 225 7.87 4.66 -12.27
N ASN A 226 8.68 5.17 -11.35
CA ASN A 226 10.11 5.36 -11.54
C ASN A 226 10.83 4.02 -11.78
N LEU A 227 10.51 2.98 -11.01
CA LEU A 227 11.11 1.64 -11.15
C LEU A 227 10.65 0.97 -12.45
N ALA A 228 9.36 1.01 -12.78
CA ALA A 228 8.82 0.40 -13.99
C ALA A 228 9.34 1.07 -15.28
N ALA A 229 9.75 2.34 -15.20
CA ALA A 229 10.43 3.03 -16.31
C ALA A 229 11.85 2.52 -16.57
N ARG A 230 12.48 1.84 -15.59
CA ARG A 230 13.92 1.48 -15.59
C ARG A 230 14.17 -0.01 -15.69
N MET A 231 13.17 -0.86 -15.47
CA MET A 231 13.34 -2.32 -15.54
C MET A 231 12.12 -3.03 -16.15
N PRO A 232 12.32 -4.20 -16.78
CA PRO A 232 11.22 -4.99 -17.32
C PRO A 232 10.20 -5.42 -16.24
N PRO A 233 8.91 -5.57 -16.58
CA PRO A 233 7.87 -5.99 -15.64
C PRO A 233 8.18 -7.29 -14.89
N ALA A 234 8.80 -8.27 -15.56
CA ALA A 234 9.18 -9.54 -14.96
C ALA A 234 10.20 -9.36 -13.82
N VAL A 235 11.22 -8.52 -14.03
CA VAL A 235 12.24 -8.21 -13.01
C VAL A 235 11.60 -7.43 -11.86
N LEU A 236 10.74 -6.46 -12.15
CA LEU A 236 10.02 -5.69 -11.13
C LEU A 236 9.12 -6.58 -10.25
N ALA A 237 8.41 -7.51 -10.88
CA ALA A 237 7.54 -8.47 -10.19
C ALA A 237 8.34 -9.38 -9.25
N ASP A 238 9.46 -9.91 -9.74
CA ASP A 238 10.35 -10.78 -9.01
C ASP A 238 11.02 -10.06 -7.82
N VAL A 239 11.64 -8.91 -8.07
CA VAL A 239 12.36 -8.15 -7.03
C VAL A 239 11.43 -7.62 -5.94
N LEU A 240 10.24 -7.10 -6.28
CA LEU A 240 9.32 -6.49 -5.32
C LEU A 240 8.25 -7.45 -4.78
N GLY A 241 8.23 -8.69 -5.28
CA GLY A 241 7.24 -9.70 -4.95
C GLY A 241 5.81 -9.33 -5.34
N ILE A 242 5.61 -8.46 -6.33
CA ILE A 242 4.28 -8.07 -6.83
C ILE A 242 3.85 -9.00 -7.98
N SER A 243 2.56 -9.03 -8.33
CA SER A 243 2.12 -9.85 -9.46
C SER A 243 2.62 -9.26 -10.78
N ILE A 244 2.87 -10.12 -11.76
CA ILE A 244 3.28 -9.70 -13.11
C ILE A 244 2.27 -8.71 -13.72
N ALA A 245 0.97 -8.96 -13.57
CA ALA A 245 -0.08 -8.05 -14.04
C ALA A 245 -0.02 -6.67 -13.36
N THR A 246 0.38 -6.61 -12.08
CA THR A 246 0.61 -5.32 -11.41
C THR A 246 1.82 -4.61 -11.99
N ALA A 247 2.93 -5.33 -12.21
CA ALA A 247 4.14 -4.77 -12.80
C ALA A 247 3.90 -4.26 -14.24
N GLU A 248 3.18 -5.01 -15.07
CA GLU A 248 2.78 -4.62 -16.43
C GLU A 248 1.91 -3.35 -16.43
N HIS A 249 0.96 -3.26 -15.49
CA HIS A 249 0.15 -2.06 -15.32
C HIS A 249 1.00 -0.81 -15.06
N TRP A 250 1.99 -0.90 -14.15
CA TRP A 250 2.89 0.22 -13.86
C TRP A 250 3.82 0.54 -15.03
N ALA A 251 4.31 -0.45 -15.76
CA ALA A 251 5.15 -0.24 -16.94
C ALA A 251 4.38 0.47 -18.07
N HIS A 252 3.12 0.09 -18.30
CA HIS A 252 2.27 0.77 -19.27
C HIS A 252 1.97 2.22 -18.85
N LEU A 253 1.74 2.50 -17.57
CA LEU A 253 1.57 3.87 -17.07
C LEU A 253 2.87 4.70 -17.23
N ALA A 254 4.02 4.13 -16.89
CA ALA A 254 5.31 4.79 -17.07
C ALA A 254 5.61 5.10 -18.55
N GLY A 255 5.19 4.22 -19.47
CA GLY A 255 5.29 4.46 -20.92
C GLY A 255 4.41 5.62 -21.41
N ARG A 256 3.20 5.79 -20.85
CA ARG A 256 2.31 6.91 -21.18
C ARG A 256 2.88 8.25 -20.75
N ASP A 257 3.50 8.30 -19.57
CA ASP A 257 4.15 9.52 -19.06
C ASP A 257 5.31 9.97 -19.97
N ARG A 258 6.07 8.99 -20.49
CA ARG A 258 7.15 9.23 -21.46
C ARG A 258 6.63 9.73 -22.82
N ALA A 259 5.48 9.25 -23.27
CA ALA A 259 4.85 9.71 -24.50
C ALA A 259 4.36 11.17 -24.42
N CYS A 260 3.98 11.64 -23.22
CA CYS A 260 3.60 13.03 -22.97
C CYS A 260 4.81 13.99 -23.02
N TYR A 261 5.99 13.51 -22.60
CA TYR A 261 7.25 14.28 -22.65
C TYR A 261 7.91 14.32 -24.03
N LEU A 262 7.64 13.36 -24.91
CA LEU A 262 8.17 13.32 -26.28
C LEU A 262 7.30 14.10 -27.29
N SER A 263 6.19 14.69 -26.84
CA SER A 263 5.26 15.49 -27.64
C SER A 263 5.33 17.00 -27.37
N LEU A 264 6.38 17.47 -26.69
CA LEU A 264 6.72 18.89 -26.48
C LEU A 264 8.06 19.20 -27.14
#